data_AF-A0ABD0QTK9-F1
#
_entry.id   AF-A0ABD0QTK9-F1
#
_cell.length_a   1.000
_cell.length_b   1.000
_cell.length_c   1.000
_cell.angle_alpha   90.00
_cell.angle_beta   90.00
_cell.angle_gamma   90.00
#
_symmetry.space_group_name_H-M   'P 1'
#
loop_
_entity.id
_entity.type
_entity.pdbx_description
1 polymer ?
#
loop_
_entity_poly.entity_id
_entity_poly.type
_entity_poly.pdbx_seq_one_letter_code
_entity_poly.pdbx_strand_id
1 'polypeptide(L)'
;MGKGFYISKPLGFVLFGLGVGAVLTIFALSVVYAQEKRKNEVNAIDDTRTLTTAAPHSTSAPSDEPWDKYRLPDTLLPEYYNVTLWPRLVPDEQGMYIFTGNSGVAFKCVKETDLIIIHSNELNYTLTSEMHHAKLTGLGGTSAPVVLKTWLQTQTQFMVIQLKENLQVGKSYFLYMEFRGELSDGLGGFYRSEYTEKGVK
;
A
#
# COMPACT_ATOMS: atom_id res chain seq x y z
N MET A 1 -18.24 42.56 54.69
CA MET A 1 -17.58 41.34 55.22
C MET A 1 -17.42 40.36 54.08
N GLY A 2 -16.21 40.20 53.55
CA GLY A 2 -15.94 39.23 52.48
C GLY A 2 -15.87 37.81 53.06
N LYS A 3 -16.66 36.88 52.51
CA LYS A 3 -16.58 35.46 52.86
C LYS A 3 -15.35 34.87 52.18
N GLY A 4 -14.32 34.51 52.96
CA GLY A 4 -13.15 33.79 52.46
C GLY A 4 -13.42 32.29 52.34
N PHE A 5 -12.84 31.65 51.32
CA PHE A 5 -12.82 30.19 51.18
C PHE A 5 -11.67 29.61 52.03
N TYR A 6 -11.96 28.58 52.83
CA TYR A 6 -10.98 27.87 53.66
C TYR A 6 -10.82 26.44 53.13
N ILE A 7 -9.60 26.07 52.70
CA ILE A 7 -9.25 24.70 52.27
C ILE A 7 -8.50 23.99 53.40
N SER A 8 -8.90 22.76 53.73
CA SER A 8 -8.22 21.95 54.75
C SER A 8 -6.85 21.46 54.23
N LYS A 9 -5.86 21.33 55.12
CA LYS A 9 -4.51 20.86 54.77
C LYS A 9 -4.48 19.57 53.92
N PRO A 10 -5.22 18.49 54.26
CA PRO A 10 -5.22 17.28 53.42
C PRO A 10 -5.86 17.51 52.05
N LEU A 11 -6.93 18.30 51.96
CA LEU A 11 -7.57 18.64 50.69
C LEU A 11 -6.66 19.49 49.81
N GLY A 12 -5.84 20.36 50.40
CA GLY A 12 -4.80 21.12 49.70
C GLY A 12 -3.74 20.22 49.04
N PHE A 13 -3.28 19.17 49.73
CA PHE A 13 -2.32 18.21 49.15
C PHE A 13 -2.91 17.39 47.99
N VAL A 14 -4.19 17.00 48.09
CA VAL A 14 -4.87 16.28 47.01
C VAL A 14 -5.04 17.17 45.77
N LEU A 15 -5.48 18.41 45.95
CA LEU A 15 -5.63 19.37 44.85
C LEU A 15 -4.27 19.71 44.21
N PHE A 16 -3.20 19.80 45.00
CA PHE A 16 -1.85 19.97 44.48
C PHE A 16 -1.39 18.76 43.65
N GLY A 17 -1.61 17.54 44.13
CA GLY A 17 -1.28 16.32 43.39
C GLY A 17 -2.03 16.19 42.07
N LEU A 18 -3.34 16.51 42.06
CA LEU A 18 -4.15 16.56 40.84
C LEU A 18 -3.66 17.64 39.88
N GLY A 19 -3.25 18.81 40.40
CA GLY A 19 -2.66 19.89 39.61
C GLY A 19 -1.34 19.44 38.94
N VAL A 20 -0.45 18.81 39.69
CA VAL A 20 0.82 18.28 39.15
C VAL A 20 0.57 17.20 38.10
N GLY A 21 -0.38 16.28 38.34
CA GLY A 21 -0.77 15.25 37.36
C GLY A 21 -1.34 15.82 36.07
N ALA A 22 -2.20 16.83 36.17
CA ALA A 22 -2.75 17.55 35.01
C ALA A 22 -1.64 18.28 34.22
N VAL A 23 -0.69 18.91 34.92
CA VAL A 23 0.45 19.57 34.27
C VAL A 23 1.34 18.54 33.55
N LEU A 24 1.67 17.41 34.19
CA LEU A 24 2.49 16.36 33.58
C LEU A 24 1.84 15.74 32.34
N THR A 25 0.52 15.52 32.37
CA THR A 25 -0.23 14.98 31.22
C THR A 25 -0.29 15.99 30.08
N ILE A 26 -0.52 17.28 30.36
CA ILE A 26 -0.47 18.35 29.35
C ILE A 26 0.93 18.43 28.73
N PHE A 27 2.00 18.34 29.53
CA PHE A 27 3.37 18.31 29.02
C PHE A 27 3.63 17.08 28.14
N ALA A 28 3.21 15.89 28.56
CA ALA A 28 3.37 14.67 27.78
C ALA A 28 2.60 14.75 26.44
N LEU A 29 1.34 15.19 26.46
CA LEU A 29 0.54 15.40 25.25
C LEU A 29 1.12 16.51 24.37
N SER A 30 1.69 17.57 24.95
CA SER A 30 2.35 18.64 24.19
C SER A 30 3.61 18.12 23.50
N VAL A 31 4.37 17.21 24.13
CA VAL A 31 5.55 16.57 23.52
C VAL A 31 5.13 15.61 22.41
N VAL A 32 4.11 14.77 22.63
CA VAL A 32 3.57 13.87 21.59
C VAL A 32 3.02 14.68 20.42
N TYR A 33 2.26 15.75 20.69
CA TYR A 33 1.77 16.66 19.67
C TYR A 33 2.91 17.36 18.94
N ALA A 34 3.97 17.80 19.64
CA ALA A 34 5.15 18.39 19.01
C ALA A 34 5.94 17.36 18.18
N GLN A 35 5.98 16.08 18.58
CA GLN A 35 6.58 14.99 17.81
C GLN A 35 5.77 14.65 16.57
N GLU A 36 4.44 14.52 16.68
CA GLU A 36 3.53 14.35 15.55
C GLU A 36 3.57 15.56 14.61
N LYS A 37 3.56 16.78 15.15
CA LYS A 37 3.75 18.02 14.39
C LYS A 37 5.12 18.06 13.72
N ARG A 38 6.20 17.60 14.35
CA ARG A 38 7.53 17.48 13.71
C ARG A 38 7.59 16.37 12.68
N LYS A 39 6.90 15.24 12.86
CA LYS A 39 6.81 14.15 11.88
C LYS A 39 6.02 14.62 10.67
N ASN A 40 4.90 15.31 10.89
CA ASN A 40 4.09 15.92 9.86
C ASN A 40 4.75 17.16 9.25
N GLU A 41 5.58 17.91 9.98
CA GLU A 41 6.43 18.98 9.45
C GLU A 41 7.65 18.42 8.73
N VAL A 42 8.23 17.27 9.09
CA VAL A 42 9.28 16.61 8.29
C VAL A 42 8.67 16.07 7.00
N ASN A 43 7.47 15.50 7.07
CA ASN A 43 6.68 15.17 5.88
C ASN A 43 6.29 16.45 5.10
N ALA A 44 5.99 17.58 5.77
CA ALA A 44 5.60 18.84 5.15
C ALA A 44 6.77 19.78 4.78
N ILE A 45 7.99 19.51 5.22
CA ILE A 45 9.24 20.22 4.89
C ILE A 45 9.96 19.48 3.75
N ASP A 46 9.72 18.18 3.58
CA ASP A 46 9.85 17.53 2.27
C ASP A 46 8.85 18.13 1.27
N ASP A 47 7.63 18.44 1.73
CA ASP A 47 6.58 19.04 0.87
C ASP A 47 6.61 20.58 0.73
N THR A 48 7.28 21.40 1.56
CA THR A 48 7.25 22.88 1.42
C THR A 48 8.32 23.66 2.23
N ARG A 49 9.43 24.09 1.59
CA ARG A 49 9.92 25.51 1.56
C ARG A 49 11.30 25.65 0.89
N THR A 50 11.28 26.13 -0.35
CA THR A 50 12.02 27.34 -0.74
C THR A 50 11.15 28.19 -1.68
N LEU A 51 10.28 29.04 -1.11
CA LEU A 51 9.88 30.27 -1.80
C LEU A 51 11.01 31.29 -1.63
N THR A 52 12.06 31.06 -2.40
CA THR A 52 12.80 32.13 -3.07
C THR A 52 12.17 32.20 -4.46
N THR A 53 12.01 33.37 -5.08
CA THR A 53 11.46 33.50 -6.44
C THR A 53 12.15 32.50 -7.40
N ALA A 54 11.50 31.36 -7.63
CA ALA A 54 11.99 30.20 -8.36
C ALA A 54 10.79 29.57 -9.07
N ALA A 55 11.07 28.97 -10.23
CA ALA A 55 10.16 28.51 -11.28
C ALA A 55 8.81 27.88 -10.80
N PRO A 56 7.74 27.94 -11.62
CA PRO A 56 6.46 27.29 -11.35
C PRO A 56 6.69 25.83 -10.92
N HIS A 57 5.81 25.32 -10.04
CA HIS A 57 5.77 23.91 -9.63
C HIS A 57 6.26 23.04 -10.77
N SER A 58 7.39 22.37 -10.59
CA SER A 58 7.75 21.29 -11.48
C SER A 58 6.69 20.22 -11.25
N THR A 59 5.59 20.34 -12.00
CA THR A 59 4.97 19.17 -12.60
C THR A 59 6.17 18.39 -13.12
N SER A 60 6.47 17.23 -12.53
CA SER A 60 7.44 16.34 -13.15
C SER A 60 7.06 16.30 -14.62
N ALA A 61 8.02 16.55 -15.51
CA ALA A 61 7.74 16.51 -16.94
C ALA A 61 6.94 15.22 -17.18
N PRO A 62 5.76 15.29 -17.84
CA PRO A 62 4.92 14.13 -18.01
C PRO A 62 5.79 13.01 -18.57
N SER A 63 5.98 11.99 -17.75
CA SER A 63 6.81 10.87 -18.12
C SER A 63 6.07 10.13 -19.22
N ASP A 64 6.71 9.99 -20.38
CA ASP A 64 6.13 9.27 -21.51
C ASP A 64 6.20 7.74 -21.33
N GLU A 65 6.74 7.30 -20.19
CA GLU A 65 6.87 5.89 -19.85
C GLU A 65 5.50 5.20 -19.80
N PRO A 66 5.39 3.95 -20.29
CA PRO A 66 4.11 3.26 -20.35
C PRO A 66 3.42 3.07 -19.00
N TRP A 67 4.18 2.92 -17.90
CA TRP A 67 3.63 2.76 -16.54
C TRP A 67 3.14 4.06 -15.92
N ASP A 68 3.43 5.22 -16.50
CA ASP A 68 2.91 6.52 -16.03
C ASP A 68 1.57 6.88 -16.70
N LYS A 69 1.11 6.05 -17.65
CA LYS A 69 -0.17 6.20 -18.35
C LYS A 69 -1.24 5.34 -17.68
N TYR A 70 -2.36 5.94 -17.28
CA TYR A 70 -3.45 5.24 -16.57
C TYR A 70 -4.09 4.07 -17.34
N ARG A 71 -3.98 4.04 -18.67
CA ARG A 71 -4.53 2.96 -19.50
C ARG A 71 -3.43 1.95 -19.78
N LEU A 72 -3.73 0.68 -19.56
CA LEU A 72 -2.84 -0.42 -19.95
C LEU A 72 -2.48 -0.32 -21.44
N PRO A 73 -1.22 -0.63 -21.81
CA PRO A 73 -0.84 -0.82 -23.20
C PRO A 73 -1.66 -1.94 -23.86
N ASP A 74 -1.86 -1.84 -25.17
CA ASP A 74 -2.55 -2.84 -25.98
C ASP A 74 -1.60 -3.90 -26.56
N THR A 75 -0.44 -4.09 -25.93
CA THR A 75 0.63 -5.00 -26.38
C THR A 75 0.38 -6.45 -26.00
N LEU A 76 -0.34 -6.69 -24.90
CA LEU A 76 -0.60 -8.01 -24.31
C LEU A 76 -2.11 -8.22 -24.12
N LEU A 77 -2.60 -9.38 -24.54
CA LEU A 77 -4.01 -9.75 -24.43
C LEU A 77 -4.17 -10.96 -23.49
N PRO A 78 -4.84 -10.82 -22.33
CA PRO A 78 -5.10 -11.96 -21.46
C PRO A 78 -6.08 -12.95 -22.12
N GLU A 79 -5.84 -14.24 -21.92
CA GLU A 79 -6.66 -15.33 -22.45
C GLU A 79 -7.46 -16.00 -21.33
N TYR A 80 -6.81 -16.35 -20.22
CA TYR A 80 -7.46 -16.89 -19.03
C TYR A 80 -6.66 -16.63 -17.76
N TYR A 81 -7.35 -16.71 -16.61
CA TYR A 81 -6.76 -16.56 -15.28
C TYR A 81 -7.05 -17.80 -14.44
N ASN A 82 -6.05 -18.23 -13.68
CA ASN A 82 -6.18 -19.18 -12.58
C ASN A 82 -5.97 -18.39 -11.29
N VAL A 83 -7.02 -18.22 -10.50
CA VAL A 83 -6.96 -17.43 -9.26
C VAL A 83 -7.37 -18.29 -8.09
N THR A 84 -6.50 -18.35 -7.08
CA THR A 84 -6.80 -18.98 -5.79
C THR A 84 -6.74 -17.92 -4.71
N LEU A 85 -7.79 -17.84 -3.90
CA LEU A 85 -7.86 -16.94 -2.75
C LEU A 85 -8.11 -17.74 -1.48
N TRP A 86 -7.35 -17.44 -0.44
CA TRP A 86 -7.46 -18.06 0.88
C TRP A 86 -7.69 -16.99 1.94
N PRO A 87 -8.96 -16.65 2.25
CA PRO A 87 -9.29 -15.68 3.28
C PRO A 87 -9.15 -16.27 4.69
N ARG A 88 -8.66 -15.47 5.63
CA ARG A 88 -8.64 -15.76 7.07
C ARG A 88 -9.67 -14.88 7.74
N LEU A 89 -10.80 -15.48 8.14
CA LEU A 89 -11.88 -14.81 8.88
C LEU A 89 -11.64 -14.78 10.39
N VAL A 90 -10.39 -15.01 10.80
CA VAL A 90 -9.90 -14.82 12.17
C VAL A 90 -8.70 -13.89 12.06
N PRO A 91 -8.64 -12.81 12.87
CA PRO A 91 -7.55 -11.87 12.78
C PRO A 91 -6.22 -12.52 13.15
N ASP A 92 -5.13 -12.02 12.59
CA ASP A 92 -3.77 -12.39 12.99
C ASP A 92 -3.39 -11.77 14.36
N GLU A 93 -2.15 -12.01 14.79
CA GLU A 93 -1.64 -11.52 16.07
C GLU A 93 -1.64 -9.99 16.18
N GLN A 94 -1.66 -9.29 15.03
CA GLN A 94 -1.74 -7.84 14.94
C GLN A 94 -3.19 -7.33 14.86
N GLY A 95 -4.18 -8.22 14.91
CA GLY A 95 -5.60 -7.86 14.81
C GLY A 95 -6.08 -7.67 13.38
N MET A 96 -5.29 -8.02 12.35
CA MET A 96 -5.65 -7.82 10.95
C MET A 96 -6.28 -9.07 10.34
N TYR A 97 -7.31 -8.88 9.54
CA TYR A 97 -7.88 -9.94 8.71
C TYR A 97 -7.21 -9.91 7.36
N ILE A 98 -6.76 -11.07 6.89
CA ILE A 98 -5.93 -11.15 5.70
C ILE A 98 -6.42 -12.22 4.76
N PHE A 99 -5.98 -12.13 3.52
CA PHE A 99 -6.01 -13.25 2.60
C PHE A 99 -4.64 -13.44 1.97
N THR A 100 -4.31 -14.68 1.67
CA THR A 100 -3.25 -15.01 0.72
C THR A 100 -3.87 -15.47 -0.57
N GLY A 101 -3.16 -15.31 -1.67
CA GLY A 101 -3.63 -15.77 -2.96
C GLY A 101 -2.49 -15.99 -3.93
N ASN A 102 -2.82 -16.72 -4.98
CA ASN A 102 -2.00 -16.80 -6.17
C ASN A 102 -2.85 -16.49 -7.40
N SER A 103 -2.20 -15.88 -8.39
CA SER A 103 -2.80 -15.62 -9.68
C SER A 103 -1.82 -16.04 -10.76
N GLY A 104 -2.29 -16.88 -11.67
CA GLY A 104 -1.65 -17.16 -12.93
C GLY A 104 -2.47 -16.59 -14.07
N VAL A 105 -1.86 -15.84 -14.98
CA VAL A 105 -2.52 -15.33 -16.19
C VAL A 105 -1.80 -15.86 -17.42
N ALA A 106 -2.55 -16.54 -18.29
CA ALA A 106 -2.12 -16.81 -19.64
C ALA A 106 -2.47 -15.61 -20.52
N PHE A 107 -1.51 -15.14 -21.31
CA PHE A 107 -1.72 -14.02 -22.21
C PHE A 107 -0.93 -14.21 -23.49
N LYS A 108 -1.42 -13.59 -24.56
CA LYS A 108 -0.80 -13.56 -25.87
C LYS A 108 -0.14 -12.22 -26.11
N CYS A 109 1.09 -12.24 -26.63
CA CYS A 109 1.76 -11.05 -27.12
C CYS A 109 1.17 -10.68 -28.49
N VAL A 110 0.57 -9.50 -28.62
CA VAL A 110 0.00 -8.99 -29.88
C VAL A 110 0.88 -7.93 -30.53
N LYS A 111 1.73 -7.25 -29.76
CA LYS A 111 2.78 -6.36 -30.23
C LYS A 111 4.05 -6.60 -29.42
N GLU A 112 5.19 -6.59 -30.11
CA GLU A 112 6.50 -6.82 -29.50
C GLU A 112 6.75 -5.85 -28.33
N THR A 113 7.14 -6.38 -27.18
CA THR A 113 7.40 -5.58 -25.97
C THR A 113 8.25 -6.36 -24.96
N ASP A 114 9.11 -5.67 -24.22
CA ASP A 114 9.85 -6.16 -23.06
C ASP A 114 9.16 -5.83 -21.72
N LEU A 115 7.95 -5.26 -21.76
CA LEU A 115 7.22 -4.83 -20.57
C LEU A 115 5.91 -5.60 -20.43
N ILE A 116 5.72 -6.17 -19.25
CA ILE A 116 4.39 -6.62 -18.80
C ILE A 116 3.94 -5.63 -17.73
N ILE A 117 2.82 -4.95 -17.99
CA ILE A 117 2.18 -4.04 -17.06
C ILE A 117 0.81 -4.63 -16.74
N ILE A 118 0.54 -4.82 -15.45
CA ILE A 118 -0.73 -5.35 -14.96
C ILE A 118 -1.16 -4.57 -13.73
N HIS A 119 -2.47 -4.37 -13.56
CA HIS A 119 -2.97 -3.67 -12.38
C HIS A 119 -2.64 -4.43 -11.09
N SER A 120 -2.21 -3.67 -10.09
CA SER A 120 -1.95 -4.12 -8.73
C SER A 120 -2.16 -2.96 -7.77
N ASN A 121 -3.05 -3.13 -6.80
CA ASN A 121 -3.30 -2.15 -5.76
C ASN A 121 -3.31 -2.84 -4.39
N GLU A 122 -2.56 -2.28 -3.43
CA GLU A 122 -2.57 -2.73 -2.02
C GLU A 122 -2.32 -4.24 -1.80
N LEU A 123 -1.49 -4.84 -2.65
CA LEU A 123 -1.05 -6.23 -2.53
C LEU A 123 0.44 -6.30 -2.17
N ASN A 124 0.77 -7.15 -1.20
CA ASN A 124 2.13 -7.50 -0.85
C ASN A 124 2.50 -8.82 -1.52
N TYR A 125 3.54 -8.85 -2.35
CA TYR A 125 3.90 -10.04 -3.10
C TYR A 125 4.98 -10.87 -2.39
N THR A 126 4.87 -12.19 -2.52
CA THR A 126 5.97 -13.10 -2.18
C THR A 126 7.03 -13.00 -3.27
N LEU A 127 8.26 -12.65 -2.90
CA LEU A 127 9.37 -12.57 -3.85
C LEU A 127 9.88 -13.97 -4.24
N THR A 128 10.31 -14.11 -5.49
CA THR A 128 11.03 -15.29 -5.96
C THR A 128 12.45 -15.36 -5.39
N SER A 129 13.16 -16.47 -5.62
CA SER A 129 14.58 -16.61 -5.28
C SER A 129 15.47 -15.54 -5.93
N GLU A 130 15.04 -15.02 -7.08
CA GLU A 130 15.72 -13.96 -7.84
C GLU A 130 15.26 -12.55 -7.44
N MET A 131 14.51 -12.41 -6.35
CA MET A 131 14.00 -11.13 -5.82
C MET A 131 13.03 -10.42 -6.78
N HIS A 132 12.20 -11.17 -7.50
CA HIS A 132 11.14 -10.63 -8.36
C HIS A 132 9.75 -10.89 -7.77
N HIS A 133 8.77 -10.06 -8.11
CA HIS A 133 7.38 -10.22 -7.64
C HIS A 133 6.58 -11.26 -8.45
N ALA A 134 7.13 -11.71 -9.60
CA ALA A 134 6.44 -12.58 -10.53
C ALA A 134 7.38 -13.59 -11.20
N LYS A 135 6.83 -14.73 -11.62
CA LYS A 135 7.49 -15.75 -12.45
C LYS A 135 6.86 -15.76 -13.84
N LEU A 136 7.68 -15.73 -14.88
CA LEU A 136 7.23 -15.82 -16.26
C LEU A 136 7.64 -17.16 -16.88
N THR A 137 6.71 -17.82 -17.56
CA THR A 137 6.96 -19.04 -18.31
C THR A 137 6.35 -18.95 -19.70
N GLY A 138 6.93 -19.60 -20.69
CA GLY A 138 6.38 -19.64 -22.04
C GLY A 138 5.40 -20.81 -22.20
N LEU A 139 4.39 -20.63 -23.04
CA LEU A 139 3.38 -21.66 -23.33
C LEU A 139 3.60 -22.24 -24.73
N GLY A 140 3.15 -23.49 -24.93
CA GLY A 140 3.19 -24.15 -26.23
C GLY A 140 4.60 -24.33 -26.81
N GLY A 141 5.60 -24.58 -25.96
CA GLY A 141 7.00 -24.73 -26.38
C GLY A 141 7.76 -23.42 -26.60
N THR A 142 7.13 -22.28 -26.32
CA THR A 142 7.81 -20.97 -26.33
C THR A 142 8.74 -20.85 -25.12
N SER A 143 9.92 -20.27 -25.31
CA SER A 143 10.78 -19.86 -24.18
C SER A 143 10.36 -18.49 -23.66
N ALA A 144 10.29 -18.32 -22.33
CA ALA A 144 10.06 -17.01 -21.73
C ALA A 144 11.38 -16.21 -21.66
N PRO A 145 11.35 -14.90 -21.96
CA PRO A 145 12.43 -13.99 -21.61
C PRO A 145 12.69 -13.98 -20.10
N VAL A 146 13.94 -13.72 -19.72
CA VAL A 146 14.33 -13.56 -18.32
C VAL A 146 13.73 -12.25 -17.77
N VAL A 147 13.17 -12.30 -16.56
CA VAL A 147 12.75 -11.11 -15.82
C VAL A 147 14.00 -10.37 -15.31
N LEU A 148 14.09 -9.06 -15.58
CA LEU A 148 15.19 -8.22 -15.10
C LEU A 148 14.86 -7.53 -13.78
N LYS A 149 13.68 -6.91 -13.73
CA LYS A 149 13.23 -6.16 -12.55
C LYS A 149 11.72 -6.12 -12.49
N THR A 150 11.22 -5.97 -11.28
CA THR A 150 9.79 -5.82 -10.98
C THR A 150 9.61 -4.74 -9.94
N TRP A 151 8.60 -3.88 -10.10
CA TRP A 151 8.28 -2.86 -9.10
C TRP A 151 6.79 -2.51 -9.14
N LEU A 152 6.31 -1.96 -8.03
CA LEU A 152 4.97 -1.38 -7.94
C LEU A 152 5.02 0.09 -8.35
N GLN A 153 4.27 0.47 -9.37
CA GLN A 153 3.99 1.86 -9.69
C GLN A 153 2.68 2.26 -9.01
N THR A 154 2.80 2.82 -7.81
CA THR A 154 1.65 3.07 -6.92
C THR A 154 0.71 4.14 -7.45
N GLN A 155 1.23 5.17 -8.13
CA GLN A 155 0.43 6.29 -8.66
C GLN A 155 -0.62 5.84 -9.68
N THR A 156 -0.26 4.90 -10.56
CA THR A 156 -1.13 4.34 -11.61
C THR A 156 -1.62 2.93 -11.28
N GLN A 157 -1.28 2.42 -10.09
CA GLN A 157 -1.68 1.12 -9.56
C GLN A 157 -1.29 -0.05 -10.47
N PHE A 158 0.00 -0.12 -10.83
CA PHE A 158 0.55 -1.20 -11.63
C PHE A 158 1.61 -2.00 -10.88
N MET A 159 1.68 -3.30 -11.18
CA MET A 159 2.90 -4.08 -11.12
C MET A 159 3.55 -4.02 -12.51
N VAL A 160 4.80 -3.57 -12.56
CA VAL A 160 5.58 -3.51 -13.79
C VAL A 160 6.65 -4.60 -13.74
N ILE A 161 6.72 -5.42 -14.80
CA ILE A 161 7.71 -6.46 -14.99
C ILE A 161 8.50 -6.12 -16.25
N GLN A 162 9.76 -5.77 -16.09
CA GLN A 162 10.67 -5.54 -17.21
C GLN A 162 11.46 -6.82 -17.51
N LEU A 163 11.50 -7.17 -18.79
CA LEU A 163 12.13 -8.36 -19.32
C LEU A 163 13.47 -8.02 -19.98
N LYS A 164 14.34 -9.01 -20.11
CA LYS A 164 15.64 -8.86 -20.78
C LYS A 164 15.52 -8.77 -22.30
N GLU A 165 14.49 -9.43 -22.84
CA GLU A 165 14.23 -9.55 -24.27
C GLU A 165 12.74 -9.38 -24.52
N ASN A 166 12.38 -9.01 -25.73
CA ASN A 166 10.99 -8.81 -26.11
C ASN A 166 10.22 -10.14 -26.13
N LEU A 167 8.97 -10.06 -25.71
CA LEU A 167 7.96 -11.08 -25.98
C LEU A 167 7.67 -11.12 -27.48
N GLN A 168 7.55 -12.33 -28.02
CA GLN A 168 7.37 -12.56 -29.44
C GLN A 168 5.89 -12.47 -29.83
N VAL A 169 5.58 -11.69 -30.86
CA VAL A 169 4.22 -11.55 -31.39
C VAL A 169 3.63 -12.90 -31.77
N GLY A 170 2.38 -13.12 -31.37
CA GLY A 170 1.63 -14.35 -31.63
C GLY A 170 1.93 -15.48 -30.64
N LYS A 171 2.94 -15.36 -29.78
CA LYS A 171 3.25 -16.35 -28.73
C LYS A 171 2.48 -16.07 -27.46
N SER A 172 2.24 -17.13 -26.68
CA SER A 172 1.58 -17.06 -25.39
C SER A 172 2.54 -17.37 -24.24
N TYR A 173 2.29 -16.73 -23.12
CA TYR A 173 3.09 -16.82 -21.90
C TYR A 173 2.18 -16.93 -20.69
N PHE A 174 2.73 -17.40 -19.57
CA PHE A 174 2.03 -17.52 -18.31
C PHE A 174 2.81 -16.77 -17.22
N LEU A 175 2.18 -15.72 -16.68
CA LEU A 175 2.70 -14.92 -15.56
C LEU A 175 2.06 -15.41 -14.27
N TYR A 176 2.88 -15.82 -13.31
CA TYR A 176 2.45 -16.32 -12.01
C TYR A 176 2.94 -15.39 -10.89
N MET A 177 2.05 -15.07 -9.95
CA MET A 177 2.32 -14.23 -8.79
C MET A 177 1.65 -14.79 -7.54
N GLU A 178 2.30 -14.62 -6.40
CA GLU A 178 1.76 -14.92 -5.07
C GLU A 178 1.68 -13.64 -4.25
N PHE A 179 0.57 -13.43 -3.55
CA PHE A 179 0.30 -12.19 -2.85
C PHE A 179 -0.45 -12.39 -1.53
N ARG A 180 -0.32 -11.40 -0.66
CA ARG A 180 -1.07 -11.20 0.58
C ARG A 180 -1.75 -9.84 0.52
N GLY A 181 -3.03 -9.81 0.88
CA GLY A 181 -3.80 -8.58 1.02
C GLY A 181 -4.57 -8.55 2.34
N GLU A 182 -5.10 -7.39 2.69
CA GLU A 182 -5.99 -7.20 3.83
C GLU A 182 -7.45 -7.41 3.42
N LEU A 183 -8.22 -8.12 4.24
CA LEU A 183 -9.68 -8.14 4.17
C LEU A 183 -10.21 -6.92 4.92
N SER A 184 -10.09 -5.74 4.28
CA SER A 184 -10.45 -4.46 4.87
C SER A 184 -11.96 -4.31 5.06
N ASP A 185 -12.36 -3.30 5.83
CA ASP A 185 -13.76 -2.90 6.01
C ASP A 185 -14.19 -1.83 4.97
N GLY A 186 -13.31 -1.49 4.02
CA GLY A 186 -13.44 -0.35 3.09
C GLY A 186 -14.41 -0.55 1.91
N LEU A 187 -15.15 -1.65 1.87
CA LEU A 187 -16.10 -2.04 0.80
C LEU A 187 -15.51 -2.13 -0.62
N GLY A 188 -14.20 -1.96 -0.77
CA GLY A 188 -13.48 -2.04 -2.04
C GLY A 188 -12.68 -3.34 -2.15
N GLY A 189 -12.61 -3.91 -3.35
CA GLY A 189 -11.81 -5.11 -3.63
C GLY A 189 -12.36 -6.37 -2.95
N PHE A 190 -11.46 -7.19 -2.39
CA PHE A 190 -11.83 -8.38 -1.62
C PHE A 190 -11.87 -8.02 -0.14
N TYR A 191 -13.07 -7.86 0.40
CA TYR A 191 -13.32 -7.31 1.73
C TYR A 191 -14.10 -8.29 2.62
N ARG A 192 -14.17 -8.01 3.93
CA ARG A 192 -15.05 -8.75 4.84
C ARG A 192 -16.27 -7.92 5.21
N SER A 193 -17.37 -8.62 5.50
CA SER A 193 -18.58 -8.03 6.06
C SER A 193 -18.95 -8.78 7.32
N GLU A 194 -19.50 -8.05 8.29
CA GLU A 194 -19.83 -8.56 9.62
C GLU A 194 -21.32 -8.37 9.87
N TYR A 195 -21.95 -9.32 10.57
CA TYR A 195 -23.35 -9.25 10.95
C TYR A 195 -23.52 -9.67 12.42
N THR A 196 -24.70 -9.46 12.99
CA THR A 196 -25.01 -9.91 14.36
C THR A 196 -26.17 -10.87 14.31
N GLU A 197 -25.98 -12.07 14.85
CA GLU A 197 -27.01 -13.08 15.02
C GLU A 197 -27.26 -13.31 16.51
N LYS A 198 -28.51 -13.10 16.96
CA LYS A 198 -28.95 -13.35 18.35
C LYS A 198 -28.07 -12.66 19.41
N GLY A 199 -27.58 -11.46 19.11
CA GLY A 199 -26.71 -10.67 19.99
C GLY A 199 -25.24 -11.10 19.99
N VAL A 200 -24.86 -12.07 19.16
CA VAL A 200 -23.48 -12.47 18.91
C VAL A 200 -23.07 -11.91 17.56
N LYS A 201 -21.90 -11.25 17.54
CA LYS A 201 -21.28 -10.75 16.31
C LYS A 201 -20.48 -11.86 15.64
#